data_AF-A0A7C9D364-F1
#
_entry.id   AF-A0A7C9D364-F1
#
_cell.length_a   1.000
_cell.length_b   1.000
_cell.length_c   1.000
_cell.angle_alpha   90.00
_cell.angle_beta   90.00
_cell.angle_gamma   90.00
#
_symmetry.space_group_name_H-M   'P 1'
#
loop_
_entity.id
_entity.type
_entity.pdbx_description
1 polymer ?
#
loop_
_entity_poly.entity_id
_entity_poly.type
_entity_poly.pdbx_seq_one_letter_code
_entity_poly.pdbx_strand_id
1 'polypeptide(L)'
;MFTNDRRQAERTGKYGTPRQEHLQDLVTKFQTSKSEEEKEKIAANLANFAYDPYNYSFLRQLNVLELFIDCLTEPNERLVEFGAGGICNAVASAENARTVADCGGVPALI
;
A
#
# COMPACT_ATOMS: atom_id res chain seq x y z
N MET A 1 13.36 1.02 -12.13
CA MET A 1 14.21 2.04 -11.48
C MET A 1 13.36 2.80 -10.48
N PHE A 2 13.82 2.94 -9.24
CA PHE A 2 13.06 3.61 -8.18
C PHE A 2 12.93 5.13 -8.38
N THR A 3 11.91 5.70 -7.73
CA THR A 3 11.57 7.12 -7.75
C THR A 3 12.46 7.89 -6.77
N ASN A 4 12.50 9.21 -6.94
CA ASN A 4 13.11 10.17 -6.01
C ASN A 4 12.35 11.49 -6.10
N ASP A 5 12.66 12.46 -5.24
CA ASP A 5 11.94 13.74 -5.15
C ASP A 5 11.89 14.48 -6.49
N ARG A 6 13.01 14.52 -7.23
CA ARG A 6 13.07 15.19 -8.54
C ARG A 6 12.11 14.55 -9.54
N ARG A 7 12.14 13.22 -9.66
CA ARG A 7 11.22 12.48 -10.56
C ARG A 7 9.78 12.62 -10.15
N GLN A 8 9.52 12.65 -8.84
CA GLN A 8 8.18 12.82 -8.34
C GLN A 8 7.65 14.22 -8.68
N ALA A 9 8.45 15.27 -8.47
CA ALA A 9 8.11 16.64 -8.85
C ALA A 9 7.86 16.78 -10.37
N GLU A 10 8.72 16.18 -11.20
CA GLU A 10 8.56 16.16 -12.66
C GLU A 10 7.25 15.48 -13.10
N ARG A 11 6.88 14.35 -12.47
CA ARG A 11 5.66 13.59 -12.79
C ARG A 11 4.38 14.23 -12.25
N THR A 12 4.44 14.82 -11.06
CA THR A 12 3.30 15.55 -10.47
C THR A 12 3.01 16.79 -11.31
N GLY A 13 4.03 17.53 -11.73
CA GLY A 13 3.84 18.76 -12.49
C GLY A 13 3.15 19.87 -11.68
N LYS A 14 2.79 20.97 -12.35
CA LYS A 14 2.30 22.19 -11.68
C LYS A 14 0.96 22.04 -10.97
N TYR A 15 0.10 21.15 -11.44
CA TYR A 15 -1.28 20.98 -10.97
C TYR A 15 -1.56 19.55 -10.47
N GLY A 16 -0.53 18.73 -10.32
CA GLY A 16 -0.71 17.36 -9.83
C GLY A 16 -0.88 17.31 -8.32
N THR A 17 -1.52 16.24 -7.87
CA THR A 17 -1.69 15.94 -6.46
C THR A 17 -0.34 15.52 -5.85
N PRO A 18 0.03 16.05 -4.67
CA PRO A 18 1.18 15.56 -3.89
C PRO A 18 1.10 14.06 -3.64
N ARG A 19 2.27 13.38 -3.57
CA ARG A 19 2.33 11.92 -3.40
C ARG A 19 1.55 11.44 -2.18
N GLN A 20 1.75 12.09 -1.04
CA GLN A 20 1.09 11.71 0.22
C GLN A 20 -0.43 11.85 0.12
N GLU A 21 -0.92 12.96 -0.44
CA GLU A 21 -2.35 13.21 -0.62
C GLU A 21 -2.97 12.19 -1.59
N HIS A 22 -2.28 11.86 -2.69
CA HIS A 22 -2.75 10.84 -3.61
C HIS A 22 -2.86 9.45 -2.95
N LEU A 23 -1.89 9.06 -2.13
CA LEU A 23 -1.95 7.78 -1.40
C LEU A 23 -3.05 7.79 -0.33
N GLN A 24 -3.24 8.92 0.36
CA GLN A 24 -4.33 9.11 1.32
C GLN A 24 -5.69 8.97 0.63
N ASP A 25 -5.87 9.55 -0.56
CA ASP A 25 -7.10 9.42 -1.34
C ASP A 25 -7.41 7.96 -1.69
N LEU A 26 -6.39 7.17 -2.04
CA LEU A 26 -6.55 5.74 -2.31
C LEU A 26 -7.01 5.00 -1.05
N VAL A 27 -6.36 5.23 0.09
CA VAL A 27 -6.75 4.60 1.38
C VAL A 27 -8.19 4.96 1.74
N THR A 28 -8.55 6.25 1.64
CA THR A 28 -9.91 6.72 1.92
C THR A 28 -10.94 6.05 1.00
N LYS A 29 -10.64 5.94 -0.31
CA LYS A 29 -11.53 5.26 -1.27
C LYS A 29 -11.67 3.77 -0.96
N PHE A 30 -10.59 3.09 -0.58
CA PHE A 30 -10.66 1.68 -0.16
C PHE A 30 -11.61 1.48 1.02
N GLN A 31 -11.48 2.32 2.05
CA GLN A 31 -12.27 2.24 3.28
C GLN A 31 -13.75 2.61 3.08
N THR A 32 -14.05 3.50 2.13
CA THR A 32 -15.40 4.02 1.91
C THR A 32 -16.15 3.32 0.79
N SER A 33 -15.45 2.60 -0.09
CA SER A 33 -16.09 1.90 -1.20
C SER A 33 -16.92 0.71 -0.73
N LYS A 34 -18.09 0.56 -1.37
CA LYS A 34 -18.96 -0.61 -1.21
C LYS A 34 -18.78 -1.63 -2.34
N SER A 35 -17.94 -1.32 -3.33
CA SER A 35 -17.67 -2.18 -4.47
C SER A 35 -16.41 -2.98 -4.23
N GLU A 36 -16.55 -4.30 -4.19
CA GLU A 36 -15.41 -5.22 -4.06
C GLU A 36 -14.42 -5.04 -5.22
N GLU A 37 -14.90 -4.88 -6.45
CA GLU A 37 -14.05 -4.62 -7.62
C GLU A 37 -13.23 -3.32 -7.47
N GLU A 38 -13.80 -2.30 -6.84
CA GLU A 38 -13.07 -1.04 -6.61
C GLU A 38 -12.00 -1.22 -5.52
N LYS A 39 -12.33 -1.92 -4.43
CA LYS A 39 -11.36 -2.27 -3.40
C LYS A 39 -10.20 -3.09 -3.97
N GLU A 40 -10.48 -4.09 -4.79
CA GLU A 40 -9.46 -4.90 -5.47
C GLU A 40 -8.50 -4.03 -6.29
N LYS A 41 -9.04 -3.14 -7.13
CA LYS A 41 -8.23 -2.21 -7.94
C LYS A 41 -7.37 -1.30 -7.07
N ILE A 42 -7.90 -0.82 -5.95
CA ILE A 42 -7.18 0.07 -5.05
C ILE A 42 -6.09 -0.70 -4.29
N ALA A 43 -6.38 -1.90 -3.77
CA ALA A 43 -5.39 -2.76 -3.11
C ALA A 43 -4.23 -3.10 -4.06
N ALA A 44 -4.53 -3.47 -5.30
CA ALA A 44 -3.52 -3.69 -6.34
C ALA A 44 -2.66 -2.44 -6.61
N ASN A 45 -3.29 -1.26 -6.63
CA ASN A 45 -2.59 0.00 -6.84
C ASN A 45 -1.64 0.33 -5.66
N LEU A 46 -2.12 0.18 -4.42
CA LEU A 46 -1.31 0.34 -3.22
C LEU A 46 -0.15 -0.66 -3.20
N ALA A 47 -0.39 -1.92 -3.56
CA ALA A 47 0.64 -2.96 -3.63
C ALA A 47 1.73 -2.62 -4.68
N ASN A 48 1.35 -2.01 -5.82
CA ASN A 48 2.31 -1.50 -6.79
C ASN A 48 3.13 -0.33 -6.25
N PHE A 49 2.53 0.58 -5.48
CA PHE A 49 3.28 1.65 -4.81
C PHE A 49 4.26 1.11 -3.76
N ALA A 50 3.91 0.01 -3.09
CA ALA A 50 4.77 -0.67 -2.13
C ALA A 50 6.02 -1.31 -2.76
N TYR A 51 6.16 -1.35 -4.09
CA TYR A 51 7.38 -1.82 -4.74
C TYR A 51 8.54 -0.80 -4.66
N ASP A 52 8.23 0.50 -4.54
CA ASP A 52 9.23 1.56 -4.61
C ASP A 52 9.51 2.13 -3.21
N PRO A 53 10.75 2.03 -2.69
CA PRO A 53 11.12 2.52 -1.35
C PRO A 53 10.81 4.00 -1.09
N TYR A 54 10.73 4.81 -2.15
CA TYR A 54 10.30 6.20 -2.06
C TYR A 54 8.95 6.36 -1.34
N ASN A 55 8.07 5.35 -1.44
CA ASN A 55 6.73 5.41 -0.85
C ASN A 55 6.67 4.93 0.60
N TYR A 56 7.71 4.26 1.11
CA TYR A 56 7.61 3.51 2.36
C TYR A 56 7.22 4.36 3.57
N SER A 57 7.77 5.58 3.70
CA SER A 57 7.41 6.48 4.79
C SER A 57 5.93 6.90 4.71
N PHE A 58 5.43 7.22 3.51
CA PHE A 58 4.01 7.54 3.32
C PHE A 58 3.12 6.34 3.63
N LEU A 59 3.48 5.14 3.17
CA LEU A 59 2.70 3.93 3.40
C LEU A 59 2.60 3.58 4.89
N ARG A 60 3.68 3.78 5.66
CA ARG A 60 3.64 3.63 7.13
C ARG A 60 2.80 4.70 7.80
N GLN A 61 2.93 5.97 7.40
CA GLN A 61 2.12 7.07 7.96
C GLN A 61 0.61 6.90 7.71
N LEU A 62 0.25 6.20 6.62
CA LEU A 62 -1.12 5.94 6.19
C LEU A 62 -1.64 4.56 6.61
N ASN A 63 -0.89 3.82 7.43
CA ASN A 63 -1.21 2.47 7.90
C ASN A 63 -1.55 1.48 6.76
N VAL A 64 -0.85 1.59 5.62
CA VAL A 64 -1.11 0.72 4.47
C VAL A 64 -0.59 -0.70 4.70
N LEU A 65 0.42 -0.87 5.56
CA LEU A 65 0.92 -2.22 5.90
C LEU A 65 -0.14 -3.00 6.68
N GLU A 66 -0.80 -2.35 7.62
CA GLU A 66 -1.93 -2.86 8.39
C GLU A 66 -3.12 -3.14 7.47
N LEU A 67 -3.43 -2.24 6.53
CA LEU A 67 -4.46 -2.49 5.51
C LEU A 67 -4.18 -3.76 4.70
N PHE A 68 -2.92 -4.02 4.31
CA PHE A 68 -2.58 -5.26 3.62
C PHE A 68 -2.74 -6.50 4.50
N ILE A 69 -2.47 -6.40 5.80
CA ILE A 69 -2.68 -7.48 6.77
C ILE A 69 -4.18 -7.75 6.92
N ASP A 70 -5.00 -6.72 7.04
CA ASP A 70 -6.47 -6.86 7.12
C ASP A 70 -7.01 -7.58 5.87
N CYS A 71 -6.49 -7.25 4.69
CA CYS A 71 -6.84 -7.93 3.44
C CYS A 71 -6.57 -9.43 3.44
N LEU A 72 -5.63 -9.96 4.25
CA LEU A 72 -5.36 -11.40 4.33
C LEU A 72 -6.51 -12.19 4.97
N THR A 73 -7.39 -11.51 5.69
CA THR A 73 -8.53 -12.13 6.40
C THR A 73 -9.86 -11.96 5.65
N GLU A 74 -9.85 -11.24 4.53
CA GLU A 74 -11.04 -11.02 3.72
C GLU A 74 -11.44 -12.29 2.95
N PRO A 75 -12.74 -12.55 2.77
CA PRO A 75 -13.21 -13.68 1.96
C PRO A 75 -12.92 -13.48 0.46
N ASN A 76 -12.60 -12.26 0.04
CA ASN A 76 -12.26 -11.94 -1.34
C ASN A 76 -10.81 -12.35 -1.65
N GLU A 77 -10.63 -13.43 -2.39
CA GLU A 77 -9.31 -13.98 -2.76
C GLU A 77 -8.39 -12.95 -3.45
N ARG A 78 -8.95 -11.98 -4.19
CA ARG A 78 -8.15 -10.92 -4.83
C ARG A 78 -7.59 -9.95 -3.82
N LEU A 79 -8.35 -9.61 -2.77
CA LEU A 79 -7.84 -8.78 -1.68
C LEU A 79 -6.71 -9.51 -0.94
N VAL A 80 -6.87 -10.82 -0.69
CA VAL A 80 -5.81 -11.64 -0.08
C VAL A 80 -4.54 -11.63 -0.96
N GLU A 81 -4.69 -11.86 -2.27
CA GLU A 81 -3.57 -11.86 -3.23
C GLU A 81 -2.83 -10.51 -3.24
N PHE A 82 -3.57 -9.40 -3.33
CA PHE A 82 -2.97 -8.06 -3.34
C PHE A 82 -2.41 -7.65 -1.98
N GLY A 83 -3.03 -8.08 -0.87
CA GLY A 83 -2.49 -7.89 0.48
C GLY A 83 -1.15 -8.58 0.66
N ALA A 84 -1.08 -9.88 0.34
CA ALA A 84 0.16 -10.65 0.41
C ALA A 84 1.24 -10.08 -0.54
N GLY A 85 0.86 -9.72 -1.77
CA GLY A 85 1.76 -9.07 -2.73
C GLY A 85 2.27 -7.71 -2.25
N GLY A 86 1.40 -6.90 -1.65
CA GLY A 86 1.75 -5.60 -1.06
C GLY A 86 2.74 -5.73 0.10
N ILE A 87 2.52 -6.70 1.00
CA ILE A 87 3.46 -7.04 2.08
C ILE A 87 4.81 -7.47 1.49
N CYS A 88 4.80 -8.40 0.54
CA CYS A 88 6.02 -8.90 -0.12
C CYS A 88 6.85 -7.74 -0.73
N ASN A 89 6.19 -6.80 -1.41
CA ASN A 89 6.84 -5.62 -1.98
C ASN A 89 7.39 -4.67 -0.90
N ALA A 90 6.71 -4.52 0.23
CA ALA A 90 7.08 -3.58 1.29
C ALA A 90 8.21 -4.08 2.20
N VAL A 91 8.29 -5.39 2.49
CA VAL A 91 9.19 -5.95 3.52
C VAL A 91 10.65 -6.06 3.08
N ALA A 92 11.01 -5.56 1.88
CA ALA A 92 12.40 -5.33 1.50
C ALA A 92 13.11 -4.31 2.43
N SER A 93 12.35 -3.47 3.15
CA SER A 93 12.85 -2.64 4.25
C SER A 93 12.71 -3.33 5.60
N ALA A 94 13.78 -3.33 6.41
CA ALA A 94 13.76 -3.85 7.77
C ALA A 94 12.75 -3.14 8.69
N GLU A 95 12.49 -1.86 8.46
CA GLU A 95 11.48 -1.09 9.20
C GLU A 95 10.06 -1.59 8.88
N ASN A 96 9.75 -1.78 7.59
CA ASN A 96 8.46 -2.31 7.15
C ASN A 96 8.28 -3.76 7.61
N ALA A 97 9.33 -4.59 7.50
CA ALA A 97 9.30 -5.97 7.98
C ALA A 97 9.00 -6.05 9.48
N ARG A 98 9.60 -5.14 10.27
CA ARG A 98 9.31 -5.02 11.70
C ARG A 98 7.86 -4.60 11.94
N THR A 99 7.37 -3.56 11.28
CA THR A 99 5.96 -3.15 11.40
C THR A 99 5.01 -4.31 11.07
N VAL A 100 5.22 -5.01 9.97
CA VAL A 100 4.40 -6.17 9.59
C VAL A 100 4.45 -7.26 10.66
N ALA A 101 5.62 -7.57 11.21
CA ALA A 101 5.75 -8.56 12.28
C ALA A 101 5.03 -8.12 13.57
N ASP A 102 5.21 -6.87 13.99
CA ASP A 102 4.60 -6.29 15.20
C ASP A 102 3.07 -6.22 15.08
N CYS A 103 2.54 -6.06 13.88
CA CYS A 103 1.10 -6.05 13.57
C CYS A 103 0.51 -7.45 13.32
N GLY A 104 1.26 -8.54 13.52
CA GLY A 104 0.74 -9.90 13.36
C GLY A 104 0.65 -10.40 11.91
N GLY A 105 1.35 -9.75 10.97
CA GLY A 105 1.36 -10.17 9.57
C GLY A 105 2.04 -11.52 9.30
N VAL A 106 2.96 -11.97 10.17
CA VAL A 106 3.60 -13.28 10.04
C VAL A 106 2.60 -14.43 10.23
N PRO A 107 1.86 -14.53 11.35
CA PRO A 107 0.84 -15.57 11.49
C PRO A 107 -0.32 -15.43 10.50
N ALA A 108 -0.62 -14.22 10.00
CA ALA A 108 -1.68 -14.02 9.00
C ALA A 108 -1.32 -14.58 7.61
N LEU A 109 -0.04 -14.86 7.33
CA LEU A 109 0.44 -15.39 6.05
C LEU A 109 0.60 -16.93 6.02
N ILE A 110 0.40 -17.62 7.14
CA ILE A 110 0.64 -19.08 7.31
C ILE A 110 -0.69 -19.78 7.57
#